data_AF-A0A539DTX3-F1
#
_entry.id   AF-A0A539DTX3-F1
#
_cell.length_a   1.000
_cell.length_b   1.000
_cell.length_c   1.000
_cell.angle_alpha   90.00
_cell.angle_beta   90.00
_cell.angle_gamma   90.00
#
_symmetry.space_group_name_H-M   'P 1'
#
loop_
_entity.id
_entity.type
_entity.pdbx_description
1 polymer ?
#
loop_
_entity_poly.entity_id
_entity_poly.type
_entity_poly.pdbx_seq_one_letter_code
_entity_poly.pdbx_strand_id
1 'polypeptide(L)' 'DVHCPTGAPRESIVKISKAEPGGIDAKGLWRPAAQGLRPRYENDAMNKYLAGGFVSGSTEKKG' A
#
# COMPACT_ATOMS: atom_id res chain seq x y z
N ASP A 1 -36.37 7.73 -4.15
CA ASP A 1 -36.10 8.06 -2.75
C ASP A 1 -34.93 7.19 -2.28
N VAL A 2 -33.92 7.78 -1.65
CA VAL A 2 -32.74 7.07 -1.12
C VAL A 2 -32.79 7.25 0.39
N HIS A 3 -32.99 6.16 1.12
CA HIS A 3 -33.05 6.12 2.59
C HIS A 3 -31.80 5.44 3.15
N CYS A 4 -30.64 6.04 2.91
CA CYS A 4 -29.37 5.65 3.54
C CYS A 4 -28.60 6.92 3.93
N PRO A 5 -27.88 6.95 5.05
CA PRO A 5 -27.06 8.10 5.42
C PRO A 5 -25.94 8.27 4.40
N THR A 6 -26.02 9.32 3.59
CA THR A 6 -24.90 9.77 2.75
C THR A 6 -23.80 10.34 3.64
N GLY A 7 -22.76 9.55 3.92
CA GLY A 7 -21.55 9.99 4.62
C GLY A 7 -20.62 10.88 3.78
N ALA A 8 -21.15 11.64 2.82
CA ALA A 8 -20.35 12.42 1.88
C ALA A 8 -20.31 13.89 2.31
N PRO A 9 -19.20 14.40 2.88
CA PRO A 9 -18.98 15.83 2.93
C PRO A 9 -18.91 16.35 1.48
N ARG A 10 -19.90 17.16 1.08
CA ARG A 10 -19.97 17.76 -0.27
C ARG A 10 -18.82 18.74 -0.52
N GLU A 11 -18.21 19.25 0.55
CA GLU A 11 -17.04 20.12 0.55
C GLU A 11 -16.17 19.71 1.75
N SER A 12 -14.91 19.36 1.52
CA SER A 12 -13.95 19.04 2.58
C SER A 12 -12.79 20.02 2.49
N ILE A 13 -12.48 20.71 3.60
CA ILE A 13 -11.27 21.52 3.70
C ILE A 13 -10.10 20.57 3.96
N VAL A 14 -9.21 20.42 2.99
CA VAL A 14 -8.01 19.58 3.09
C VAL A 14 -6.74 20.42 3.06
N LYS A 15 -5.75 20.06 3.88
CA LYS A 15 -4.39 20.64 3.83
C LYS A 15 -3.46 19.66 3.13
N ILE A 16 -2.91 20.08 2.00
CA ILE A 16 -1.92 19.30 1.26
C ILE A 16 -0.53 19.78 1.69
N SER A 17 0.32 18.84 2.10
CA SER A 17 1.75 19.08 2.32
C SER A 17 2.57 18.06 1.54
N LYS A 18 3.75 18.48 1.08
CA LYS A 18 4.69 17.59 0.38
C LYS A 18 5.14 16.49 1.33
N ALA A 19 4.87 15.23 0.99
CA ALA A 19 5.27 14.07 1.78
C ALA A 19 6.74 13.70 1.58
N GLU A 20 7.18 13.56 0.33
CA GLU A 20 8.58 13.26 -0.03
C GLU A 20 8.89 13.74 -1.46
N PRO A 21 10.18 13.96 -1.82
CA PRO A 21 10.57 14.14 -3.22
C PRO A 21 10.38 12.81 -3.96
N GLY A 22 9.27 12.70 -4.68
CA GLY A 22 9.00 11.53 -5.53
C GLY A 22 9.45 11.70 -6.99
N GLY A 23 10.27 10.78 -7.51
CA GLY A 23 10.68 10.77 -8.92
C GLY A 23 9.50 10.56 -9.89
N ILE A 24 9.51 11.04 -11.14
CA ILE A 24 10.58 11.72 -11.91
C ILE A 24 10.53 13.25 -11.73
N ASP A 25 11.74 13.82 -11.63
CA ASP A 25 12.14 15.20 -11.29
C ASP A 25 12.06 15.67 -9.82
N ALA A 26 11.70 14.79 -8.87
CA ALA A 26 12.08 14.94 -7.45
C ALA A 26 13.03 13.81 -7.00
N LYS A 27 14.33 14.14 -7.01
CA LYS A 27 15.49 13.30 -6.70
C LYS A 27 15.28 12.43 -5.45
N GLY A 28 15.44 11.12 -5.62
CA GLY A 28 15.42 10.17 -4.51
C GLY A 28 14.60 8.93 -4.84
N LEU A 29 15.05 7.78 -4.32
CA LEU A 29 14.25 6.56 -4.31
C LEU A 29 13.13 6.75 -3.30
N TRP A 30 11.88 6.58 -3.72
CA TRP A 30 10.72 6.66 -2.81
C TRP A 30 10.90 5.69 -1.64
N ARG A 31 10.43 6.07 -0.45
CA ARG A 31 10.65 5.25 0.75
C ARG A 31 10.21 3.78 0.61
N PRO A 32 9.03 3.43 0.03
CA PRO A 32 8.66 2.02 -0.17
C PRO A 32 9.59 1.27 -1.12
N ALA A 33 10.14 1.98 -2.11
CA ALA A 33 11.11 1.44 -3.03
C ALA A 33 12.47 1.19 -2.36
N ALA A 34 12.90 2.11 -1.49
CA ALA A 34 14.12 1.96 -0.69
C ALA A 34 13.99 0.84 0.36
N GLN A 35 12.79 0.65 0.91
CA GLN A 35 12.48 -0.42 1.86
C GLN A 35 12.31 -1.79 1.22
N GLY A 36 12.31 -1.87 -0.11
CA GLY A 36 12.18 -3.12 -0.83
C GLY A 36 10.79 -3.72 -0.86
N LEU A 37 9.78 -2.87 -0.74
CA LEU A 37 8.35 -3.24 -0.79
C LEU A 37 7.78 -3.14 -2.22
N ARG A 38 8.65 -3.17 -3.23
CA ARG A 38 8.27 -3.10 -4.64
C ARG A 38 8.94 -4.19 -5.46
N PRO A 39 8.35 -4.59 -6.60
CA PRO A 39 9.02 -5.44 -7.56
C PRO A 39 10.38 -4.86 -8.00
N ARG A 40 11.38 -5.73 -8.18
CA ARG A 40 12.80 -5.44 -8.46
C ARG A 40 13.65 -4.94 -7.28
N TYR A 41 13.09 -4.78 -6.07
CA TYR A 41 13.79 -4.34 -4.86
C TYR A 41 13.45 -5.23 -3.66
N GLU A 42 12.99 -6.45 -3.89
CA GLU A 42 12.29 -7.26 -2.89
C GLU A 42 13.14 -7.54 -1.64
N ASN A 43 12.61 -7.16 -0.47
CA ASN A 43 13.13 -7.62 0.82
C ASN A 43 12.54 -8.99 1.20
N ASP A 44 13.08 -9.63 2.24
CA ASP A 44 12.63 -10.95 2.68
C ASP A 44 11.13 -11.02 3.01
N ALA A 45 10.59 -9.94 3.58
CA ALA A 45 9.17 -9.83 3.86
C ALA A 45 8.34 -9.75 2.57
N MET A 46 8.80 -9.02 1.56
CA MET A 46 8.16 -8.90 0.25
C MET A 46 8.20 -10.25 -0.49
N ASN A 47 9.31 -10.97 -0.41
CA ASN A 47 9.42 -12.33 -0.95
C ASN A 47 8.43 -13.28 -0.27
N LYS A 48 8.34 -13.24 1.07
CA LYS A 48 7.34 -14.02 1.84
C LYS A 48 5.91 -13.63 1.49
N TYR A 49 5.65 -12.34 1.25
CA TYR A 49 4.35 -11.84 0.82
C TYR A 49 3.97 -12.34 -0.57
N LEU A 50 4.87 -12.25 -1.54
CA LEU A 50 4.67 -12.77 -2.90
C LEU A 50 4.45 -14.29 -2.90
N ALA A 51 5.08 -15.01 -1.98
CA ALA A 51 4.88 -16.44 -1.77
C ALA A 51 3.58 -16.79 -0.99
N GLY A 52 2.76 -15.80 -0.62
CA GLY A 52 1.52 -16.03 0.13
C GLY A 52 1.72 -16.39 1.61
N GLY A 53 2.92 -16.21 2.16
CA GLY A 53 3.30 -16.64 3.51
C GLY A 53 2.72 -15.83 4.68
N PHE A 54 1.84 -14.86 4.41
CA PHE A 54 1.08 -14.10 5.43
C PHE A 54 -0.41 -14.44 5.47
N VAL A 55 -0.87 -15.41 4.66
CA VAL A 55 -2.24 -15.92 4.73
C VAL A 55 -2.30 -16.93 5.89
N SER A 56 -3.07 -16.62 6.94
CA SER A 56 -3.29 -17.54 8.09
C SER A 56 -4.68 -18.20 8.06
N GLY A 57 -5.30 -18.33 6.89
CA GLY A 57 -6.59 -18.97 6.73
C GLY A 57 -6.66 -19.68 5.39
N SER A 58 -6.88 -20.99 5.44
CA SER A 58 -7.00 -21.96 4.32
C SER A 58 -5.70 -22.51 3.75
N THR A 59 -5.16 -23.56 4.39
CA THR A 59 -5.37 -24.95 3.94
C THR A 59 -4.42 -25.88 4.71
N GLU A 60 -4.95 -26.65 5.66
CA GLU A 60 -4.39 -27.97 5.97
C GLU A 60 -4.47 -28.83 4.70
N LYS A 61 -3.31 -29.19 4.12
CA LYS A 61 -3.20 -30.44 3.37
C LYS A 61 -2.13 -31.29 4.05
N LYS A 62 -2.61 -32.20 4.89
CA LYS A 62 -1.88 -33.42 5.25
C LYS A 62 -1.70 -34.25 3.97
N GLY A 63 -0.44 -34.49 3.62
CA GLY A 63 0.00 -35.62 2.80
C GLY A 63 0.88 -36.50 3.67
#